data_AF-A0A2E9LCE5-F1
#
_entry.id   AF-A0A2E9LCE5-F1
#
_cell.length_a   1.000
_cell.length_b   1.000
_cell.length_c   1.000
_cell.angle_alpha   90.00
_cell.angle_beta   90.00
_cell.angle_gamma   90.00
#
_symmetry.space_group_name_H-M   'P 1'
#
loop_
_entity.id
_entity.type
_entity.pdbx_description
1 polymer ?
#
loop_
_entity_poly.entity_id
_entity_poly.type
_entity_poly.pdbx_seq_one_letter_code
_entity_poly.pdbx_strand_id
1 'polypeptide(L)'
;MVTKPVRALEAAEDGVVAAFELVLTPALFALFGYLIDKWLGTSPIFLASMGGVVAVYEIWKLWYTYTQKMRSYEKSLPDAKGSNE
;
A
#
# COMPACT_ATOMS: atom_id res chain seq x y z
N MET A 1 -5.84 5.98 28.24
CA MET A 1 -4.64 5.12 28.05
C MET A 1 -5.14 3.86 27.36
N VAL A 2 -4.97 3.72 26.03
CA VAL A 2 -5.43 2.52 25.31
C VAL A 2 -4.48 1.37 25.66
N THR A 3 -5.03 0.26 26.15
CA THR A 3 -4.27 -0.94 26.55
C THR A 3 -3.51 -1.52 25.35
N LYS A 4 -2.21 -1.80 25.54
CA LYS A 4 -1.29 -2.43 24.56
C LYS A 4 -1.92 -3.45 23.59
N PRO A 5 -2.76 -4.42 24.02
CA PRO A 5 -3.38 -5.39 23.11
C PRO A 5 -4.30 -4.77 22.04
N VAL A 6 -5.03 -3.70 22.35
CA VAL A 6 -5.97 -3.06 21.42
C VAL A 6 -5.22 -2.43 20.24
N ARG A 7 -4.08 -1.79 20.51
CA ARG A 7 -3.22 -1.19 19.47
C ARG A 7 -2.54 -2.23 18.57
N ALA A 8 -2.21 -3.41 19.11
CA ALA A 8 -1.61 -4.49 18.32
C ALA A 8 -2.63 -5.09 17.34
N LEU A 9 -3.91 -5.16 17.75
CA LEU A 9 -4.99 -5.63 16.88
C LEU A 9 -5.27 -4.64 15.75
N GLU A 10 -5.35 -3.35 16.06
CA GLU A 10 -5.54 -2.27 15.08
C GLU A 10 -4.41 -2.25 14.02
N ALA A 11 -3.15 -2.40 14.45
CA ALA A 11 -2.02 -2.49 13.52
C ALA A 11 -2.05 -3.76 12.64
N ALA A 12 -2.56 -4.87 13.16
CA ALA A 12 -2.72 -6.11 12.39
C ALA A 12 -3.85 -5.96 11.35
N GLU A 13 -4.97 -5.34 11.71
CA GLU A 13 -6.08 -5.03 10.81
C GLU A 13 -5.63 -4.14 9.65
N ASP A 14 -4.95 -3.03 9.95
CA ASP A 14 -4.37 -2.13 8.94
C ASP A 14 -3.46 -2.87 7.94
N GLY A 15 -2.61 -3.78 8.45
CA GLY A 15 -1.70 -4.57 7.63
C GLY A 15 -2.41 -5.55 6.70
N VAL A 16 -3.46 -6.22 7.19
CA VAL A 16 -4.28 -7.14 6.39
C VAL A 16 -5.04 -6.38 5.30
N VAL A 17 -5.64 -5.24 5.63
CA VAL A 17 -6.35 -4.39 4.66
C VAL A 17 -5.40 -3.93 3.56
N ALA A 18 -4.20 -3.45 3.93
CA ALA A 18 -3.19 -3.02 2.96
C ALA A 18 -2.74 -4.17 2.05
N ALA A 19 -2.51 -5.37 2.59
CA ALA A 19 -2.14 -6.55 1.80
C ALA A 19 -3.27 -6.98 0.84
N PHE A 20 -4.52 -6.89 1.28
CA PHE A 20 -5.66 -7.21 0.45
C PHE A 20 -5.84 -6.20 -0.68
N GLU A 21 -5.73 -4.90 -0.41
CA GLU A 21 -5.81 -3.84 -1.41
C GLU A 21 -4.68 -3.97 -2.46
N LEU A 22 -3.46 -4.26 -2.01
CA LEU A 22 -2.28 -4.48 -2.85
C LEU A 22 -2.47 -5.61 -3.87
N VAL A 23 -3.35 -6.58 -3.59
CA VAL A 23 -3.63 -7.71 -4.50
C VAL A 23 -4.93 -7.51 -5.25
N LEU A 24 -6.00 -7.15 -4.54
CA LEU A 24 -7.35 -7.08 -5.10
C LEU A 24 -7.46 -5.99 -6.16
N THR A 25 -6.93 -4.79 -5.89
CA THR A 25 -7.08 -3.66 -6.81
C THR A 25 -6.36 -3.94 -8.13
N PRO A 26 -5.06 -4.33 -8.18
CA PRO A 26 -4.43 -4.72 -9.43
C PRO A 26 -5.10 -5.89 -10.13
N ALA A 27 -5.58 -6.90 -9.38
CA ALA A 27 -6.27 -8.05 -9.95
C ALA A 27 -7.58 -7.67 -10.65
N LEU A 28 -8.36 -6.76 -10.07
CA LEU A 28 -9.58 -6.23 -10.70
C LEU A 28 -9.26 -5.48 -12.00
N PHE A 29 -8.24 -4.63 -12.00
CA PHE A 29 -7.82 -3.92 -13.21
C PHE A 29 -7.25 -4.87 -14.28
N ALA A 30 -6.48 -5.88 -13.89
CA ALA A 30 -6.02 -6.93 -14.79
C ALA A 30 -7.19 -7.73 -15.38
N LEU A 31 -8.23 -8.03 -14.59
CA LEU A 31 -9.45 -8.69 -15.06
C LEU A 31 -10.17 -7.84 -16.12
N PHE A 32 -10.32 -6.53 -15.90
CA PHE A 32 -10.88 -5.64 -16.93
C PHE A 32 -10.02 -5.61 -18.18
N GLY A 33 -8.70 -5.52 -18.03
CA GLY A 33 -7.77 -5.60 -19.15
C GLY A 33 -7.92 -6.89 -19.94
N TYR A 34 -8.08 -8.03 -19.26
CA TYR A 34 -8.34 -9.32 -19.90
C TYR A 34 -9.65 -9.34 -20.70
N LEU A 35 -10.73 -8.75 -20.19
CA LEU A 35 -12.00 -8.68 -20.90
C LEU A 35 -11.88 -7.84 -22.17
N ILE A 36 -11.16 -6.72 -22.10
CA ILE A 36 -10.86 -5.86 -23.26
C ILE A 36 -9.99 -6.62 -24.27
N ASP A 37 -8.94 -7.30 -23.80
CA ASP A 37 -8.07 -8.12 -24.63
C ASP A 37 -8.85 -9.18 -25.41
N LYS A 38 -9.77 -9.88 -24.73
CA LYS A 38 -10.64 -10.88 -25.33
C LYS A 38 -11.62 -10.28 -26.35
N TRP A 39 -12.13 -9.08 -26.11
CA TRP A 39 -13.09 -8.43 -27.00
C TRP A 39 -12.43 -7.89 -28.27
N LEU A 40 -11.22 -7.34 -28.15
CA LEU A 40 -10.47 -6.74 -29.26
C LEU A 40 -9.55 -7.73 -29.98
N GLY A 41 -9.38 -8.94 -29.45
CA GLY A 41 -8.44 -9.92 -29.97
C GLY A 41 -6.97 -9.52 -29.77
N THR A 42 -6.70 -8.59 -28.86
CA THR A 42 -5.33 -8.23 -28.49
C THR A 42 -4.75 -9.31 -27.58
N SER A 43 -3.55 -9.82 -27.91
CA SER A 43 -2.74 -10.58 -26.95
C SER A 43 -2.37 -9.67 -25.77
N PRO A 44 -2.05 -10.16 -24.55
CA PRO A 44 -2.45 -9.61 -23.24
C PRO A 44 -1.88 -8.21 -22.88
N ILE A 45 -2.15 -7.22 -23.71
CA ILE A 45 -1.61 -5.86 -23.63
C ILE A 45 -2.38 -5.07 -22.57
N PHE A 46 -3.72 -5.11 -22.61
CA PHE A 46 -4.54 -4.37 -21.66
C PHE A 46 -4.45 -4.98 -20.27
N LEU A 47 -4.45 -6.32 -20.16
CA LEU A 47 -4.21 -7.03 -18.91
C LEU A 47 -2.88 -6.60 -18.27
N ALA A 48 -1.78 -6.70 -19.03
CA ALA A 48 -0.45 -6.42 -18.51
C ALA A 48 -0.27 -4.93 -18.17
N SER A 49 -0.75 -4.03 -19.01
CA SER A 49 -0.62 -2.58 -18.78
C SER A 49 -1.47 -2.12 -17.60
N MET A 50 -2.76 -2.46 -17.57
CA MET A 50 -3.66 -2.02 -16.49
C MET A 50 -3.27 -2.67 -15.16
N GLY A 51 -3.10 -3.99 -15.13
CA GLY A 51 -2.70 -4.70 -13.92
C GLY A 51 -1.31 -4.26 -13.43
N GLY A 52 -0.35 -4.14 -14.34
CA GLY A 52 1.03 -3.75 -14.02
C GLY A 52 1.14 -2.33 -13.49
N VAL A 53 0.48 -1.36 -14.13
CA VAL A 53 0.50 0.04 -13.67
C VAL A 53 -0.11 0.18 -12.27
N VAL A 54 -1.25 -0.48 -12.02
CA VAL A 54 -1.91 -0.41 -10.72
C VAL A 54 -1.09 -1.13 -9.65
N ALA A 55 -0.48 -2.27 -9.96
CA ALA A 55 0.43 -2.95 -9.04
C ALA A 55 1.64 -2.07 -8.65
N VAL A 56 2.29 -1.44 -9.63
CA VAL A 56 3.40 -0.51 -9.38
C VAL A 56 2.96 0.66 -8.52
N TYR A 57 1.77 1.22 -8.81
CA TYR A 57 1.20 2.31 -8.02
C TYR A 57 0.93 1.90 -6.57
N GLU A 58 0.29 0.76 -6.31
CA GLU A 58 -0.01 0.30 -4.94
C GLU A 58 1.27 0.03 -4.14
N ILE A 59 2.29 -0.58 -4.77
CA ILE A 59 3.61 -0.77 -4.14
C ILE A 59 4.24 0.59 -3.77
N TRP A 60 4.22 1.54 -4.69
CA TRP A 60 4.77 2.88 -4.45
C TRP A 60 3.98 3.64 -3.37
N LYS A 61 2.65 3.56 -3.39
CA LYS A 61 1.74 4.14 -2.38
C LYS A 61 2.03 3.56 -1.00
N LEU A 62 2.18 2.24 -0.87
CA LEU A 62 2.52 1.57 0.38
C LEU A 62 3.84 2.08 0.95
N TRP A 63 4.88 2.12 0.12
CA TRP A 63 6.20 2.62 0.50
C TRP A 63 6.17 4.10 0.90
N TYR A 64 5.50 4.94 0.12
CA TYR A 64 5.37 6.37 0.39
C TYR A 64 4.64 6.62 1.71
N THR A 65 3.52 5.93 1.94
CA THR A 65 2.70 6.05 3.15
C THR A 65 3.47 5.64 4.39
N TYR A 66 4.20 4.52 4.32
CA TYR A 66 5.09 4.08 5.39
C TYR A 66 6.16 5.15 5.71
N THR A 67 6.80 5.71 4.68
CA THR A 67 7.84 6.72 4.86
C THR A 67 7.28 8.00 5.48
N GLN A 68 6.07 8.42 5.12
CA GLN A 68 5.39 9.56 5.75
C GLN A 68 5.04 9.30 7.22
N LYS A 69 4.54 8.10 7.55
CA LYS A 69 4.28 7.69 8.94
C LYS A 69 5.57 7.70 9.77
N MET A 70 6.69 7.23 9.23
CA MET A 70 7.98 7.26 9.96
C MET A 70 8.49 8.69 10.19
N ARG A 71 8.38 9.57 9.18
CA ARG A 71 8.72 10.99 9.34
C ARG A 71 7.87 11.70 10.40
N SER A 72 6.60 11.32 10.58
CA SER A 72 5.78 11.91 11.64
C SER A 72 6.20 11.40 13.01
N TYR A 73 6.57 10.12 13.14
CA TYR A 73 7.13 9.59 14.37
C TYR A 73 8.45 10.25 14.74
N GLU A 74 9.38 10.43 13.79
CA GLU A 74 10.65 11.14 14.02
C GLU A 74 10.45 12.55 14.56
N LYS A 75 9.50 13.32 14.01
CA LYS A 75 9.16 14.67 14.50
C LYS A 75 8.56 14.67 15.91
N SER A 76 7.93 13.56 16.32
CA SER A 76 7.29 13.44 17.63
C SER A 76 8.25 12.92 18.72
N LEU A 77 9.42 12.43 18.34
CA LEU A 77 10.44 12.02 19.29
C LEU A 77 11.12 13.26 19.90
N PRO A 78 11.39 13.26 21.23
CA PRO A 78 12.26 14.26 21.83
C PRO A 78 13.61 14.29 21.11
N ASP A 79 14.16 15.49 20.89
CA ASP A 79 15.44 15.64 20.21
C ASP A 79 16.49 14.81 20.95
N ALA A 80 17.04 13.78 20.29
CA ALA A 80 18.03 12.86 20.88
C ALA A 80 19.37 13.56 21.17
N LYS A 81 19.48 14.84 20.77
CA LYS A 81 20.57 15.72 21.13
C LYS A 81 20.39 16.12 22.60
N GLY A 82 21.05 15.38 23.48
CA GLY A 82 21.14 15.72 24.90
C GLY A 82 21.43 17.21 25.07
N SER A 83 20.56 17.88 25.82
CA SER A 83 20.83 19.23 26.32
C SER A 83 22.09 19.13 27.16
N ASN A 84 23.21 19.58 26.62
CA ASN A 84 24.41 19.87 27.41
C ASN A 84 24.11 21.17 28.17
N GLU A 85 23.41 21.06 29.29
CA GLU A 85 23.47 22.04 30.38
C GLU A 85 24.34 21.48 31.50
#